data_AF-A0A8T3Z8E8-F1
#
_entry.id   AF-A0A8T3Z8E8-F1
#
_cell.length_a   1.000
_cell.length_b   1.000
_cell.length_c   1.000
_cell.angle_alpha   90.00
_cell.angle_beta   90.00
_cell.angle_gamma   90.00
#
_symmetry.space_group_name_H-M   'P 1'
#
loop_
_entity.id
_entity.type
_entity.pdbx_description
1 polymer ?
#
loop_
_entity_poly.entity_id
_entity_poly.type
_entity_poly.pdbx_seq_one_letter_code
_entity_poly.pdbx_strand_id
1 'polypeptide(L)'
;MSPKFRDLIHITSSGKILVITDIHGNLEDFKRYESIFKGHLDQCKVVLTGDFIHEPDNNYDGSVEILERVKCYNHQYPNFHVLLGNHEWAHLADEPAYKMGVDQKKSI
;
A
#
# COMPACT_ATOMS: atom_id res chain seq x y z
N MET A 1 23.20 13.96 -12.95
CA MET A 1 22.10 13.13 -13.49
C MET A 1 20.79 13.79 -13.10
N SER A 2 19.94 14.18 -14.05
CA SER A 2 18.58 14.61 -13.72
C SER A 2 17.81 13.42 -13.13
N PRO A 3 16.95 13.60 -12.10
CA PRO A 3 16.11 12.51 -11.62
C PRO A 3 15.29 11.98 -12.81
N LYS A 4 15.38 10.67 -13.08
CA LYS A 4 14.42 10.06 -14.01
C LYS A 4 13.06 10.15 -13.32
N PHE A 5 12.04 10.66 -13.99
CA PHE A 5 10.65 10.83 -13.56
C PHE A 5 9.92 9.52 -13.13
N ARG A 6 10.63 8.49 -12.64
CA ARG A 6 10.07 7.18 -12.29
C ARG A 6 9.62 7.07 -10.83
N ASP A 7 10.00 8.02 -9.97
CA ASP A 7 9.77 7.94 -8.52
C ASP A 7 8.58 8.78 -8.05
N LEU A 8 7.86 9.44 -8.96
CA LEU A 8 6.74 10.34 -8.65
C LEU A 8 5.53 10.06 -9.54
N ILE A 9 4.40 9.75 -8.91
CA ILE A 9 3.12 9.56 -9.61
C ILE A 9 2.42 10.91 -9.77
N HIS A 10 2.19 11.32 -11.01
CA HIS A 10 1.43 12.53 -11.34
C HIS A 10 -0.01 12.19 -11.67
N ILE A 11 -0.93 12.54 -10.77
CA ILE A 11 -2.37 12.41 -11.00
C ILE A 11 -2.92 13.78 -11.40
N THR A 12 -3.10 13.99 -12.71
CA THR A 12 -3.47 15.30 -13.28
C THR A 12 -4.93 15.41 -13.74
N SER A 13 -5.65 14.29 -13.82
CA SER A 13 -7.05 14.28 -14.26
C SER A 13 -8.03 14.56 -13.11
N SER A 14 -9.08 15.31 -13.42
CA SER A 14 -10.17 15.66 -12.49
C SER A 14 -10.95 14.43 -12.01
N GLY A 15 -11.55 14.52 -10.82
CA GLY A 15 -12.39 13.46 -10.24
C GLY A 15 -12.12 13.26 -8.75
N LYS A 16 -12.62 12.16 -8.21
CA LYS A 16 -12.38 11.75 -6.82
C LYS A 16 -11.18 10.82 -6.73
N ILE A 17 -10.41 10.97 -5.66
CA ILE A 17 -9.30 10.12 -5.30
C ILE A 17 -9.54 9.56 -3.90
N LEU A 18 -9.33 8.26 -3.74
CA LEU A 18 -9.29 7.59 -2.45
C LEU A 18 -7.83 7.32 -2.10
N VAL A 19 -7.36 7.86 -0.98
CA VAL A 19 -6.00 7.65 -0.49
C VAL A 19 -6.09 6.80 0.78
N ILE A 20 -5.34 5.69 0.82
CA ILE A 20 -5.34 4.70 1.91
C ILE A 20 -3.89 4.50 2.34
N THR A 21 -3.65 4.51 3.66
CA THR A 21 -2.32 4.34 4.27
C THR A 21 -2.38 3.31 5.38
N ASP A 22 -1.22 2.75 5.72
CA ASP A 22 -0.94 2.03 6.98
C ASP A 22 -1.96 0.93 7.27
N ILE A 23 -2.09 -0.02 6.34
CA ILE A 23 -3.00 -1.16 6.48
C ILE A 23 -2.45 -2.18 7.48
N HIS A 24 -1.14 -2.35 7.57
CA HIS A 24 -0.46 -3.19 8.57
C HIS A 24 -1.09 -4.57 8.77
N GLY A 25 -1.22 -5.36 7.71
CA GLY A 25 -1.74 -6.74 7.79
C GLY A 25 -3.25 -6.84 8.12
N ASN A 26 -3.94 -5.74 8.40
CA ASN A 26 -5.35 -5.73 8.78
C ASN A 26 -6.26 -5.99 7.57
N LEU A 27 -6.51 -7.28 7.33
CA LEU A 27 -7.28 -7.75 6.19
C LEU A 27 -8.75 -7.32 6.25
N GLU A 28 -9.32 -7.11 7.44
CA GLU A 28 -10.70 -6.66 7.58
C GLU A 28 -10.86 -5.23 7.07
N ASP A 29 -10.00 -4.31 7.51
CA ASP A 29 -10.04 -2.93 7.05
C ASP A 29 -9.68 -2.81 5.57
N PHE A 30 -8.73 -3.61 5.08
CA PHE A 30 -8.48 -3.70 3.64
C PHE A 30 -9.74 -4.11 2.85
N LYS A 31 -10.51 -5.11 3.30
CA LYS A 31 -11.77 -5.51 2.65
C LYS A 31 -12.82 -4.41 2.71
N ARG A 32 -12.89 -3.65 3.80
CA ARG A 32 -13.79 -2.49 3.92
C ARG A 32 -13.42 -1.43 2.88
N TYR A 33 -12.14 -1.08 2.75
CA TYR A 33 -11.69 -0.17 1.69
C TYR A 33 -11.93 -0.73 0.29
N GLU A 34 -11.67 -2.02 0.08
CA GLU A 34 -11.94 -2.71 -1.19
C GLU A 34 -13.41 -2.52 -1.60
N SER A 35 -14.34 -2.65 -0.65
CA SER A 35 -15.77 -2.48 -0.93
C SER A 35 -16.14 -1.09 -1.45
N ILE A 36 -15.34 -0.06 -1.15
CA ILE A 36 -15.57 1.34 -1.59
C ILE A 36 -15.21 1.51 -3.07
N PHE A 37 -14.08 0.93 -3.51
CA PHE A 37 -13.56 1.17 -4.86
C PHE A 37 -13.81 0.03 -5.85
N LYS A 38 -14.09 -1.19 -5.37
CA LYS A 38 -14.32 -2.34 -6.24
C LYS A 38 -15.51 -2.09 -7.16
N GLY A 39 -15.31 -2.36 -8.46
CA GLY A 39 -16.29 -2.06 -9.50
C GLY A 39 -16.32 -0.59 -9.96
N HIS A 40 -15.55 0.30 -9.33
CA HIS A 40 -15.53 1.73 -9.62
C HIS A 40 -14.18 2.25 -10.10
N LEU A 41 -13.17 1.39 -10.26
CA LEU A 41 -11.80 1.76 -10.65
C LEU A 41 -11.69 2.39 -12.05
N ASP A 42 -12.72 2.31 -12.88
CA ASP A 42 -12.78 3.05 -14.15
C ASP A 42 -13.12 4.53 -13.97
N GLN A 43 -13.67 4.91 -12.80
CA GLN A 43 -14.22 6.24 -12.51
C GLN A 43 -13.57 6.91 -11.28
N CYS A 44 -12.97 6.11 -10.38
CA CYS A 44 -12.25 6.59 -9.21
C CYS A 44 -10.77 6.20 -9.29
N LYS A 45 -9.93 7.04 -8.69
CA LYS A 45 -8.51 6.74 -8.50
C LYS A 45 -8.28 6.27 -7.08
N VAL A 46 -7.43 5.27 -6.93
CA VAL A 46 -7.06 4.74 -5.62
C VAL A 46 -5.55 4.82 -5.49
N VAL A 47 -5.08 5.37 -4.37
CA VAL A 47 -3.66 5.41 -4.01
C VAL A 47 -3.49 4.72 -2.67
N LEU A 48 -2.70 3.65 -2.66
CA LEU A 48 -2.22 3.00 -1.45
C LEU A 48 -0.80 3.50 -1.18
N THR A 49 -0.55 4.09 -0.02
CA THR A 49 0.70 4.81 0.26
C THR A 49 1.80 3.96 0.89
N GLY A 50 1.59 2.65 1.04
CA GLY A 50 2.56 1.71 1.63
C GLY A 50 2.10 1.17 2.98
N ASP A 51 2.99 0.46 3.66
CA ASP A 51 2.82 -0.14 4.98
C ASP A 51 1.61 -1.11 5.01
N PHE A 52 1.66 -2.10 4.11
CA PHE A 52 0.64 -3.14 3.96
C PHE A 52 0.83 -4.29 4.93
N ILE A 53 2.05 -4.47 5.44
CA ILE A 53 2.47 -5.65 6.18
C ILE A 53 2.72 -5.39 7.66
N HIS A 54 2.86 -6.49 8.41
CA HIS A 54 3.06 -6.55 9.86
C HIS A 54 1.84 -6.08 10.64
N GLU A 55 0.98 -7.03 10.98
CA GLU A 55 -0.07 -6.80 11.96
C GLU A 55 0.55 -6.57 13.36
N PRO A 56 0.21 -5.47 14.06
CA PRO A 56 0.85 -5.10 15.32
C PRO A 56 0.12 -5.55 16.59
N ASP A 57 -1.16 -5.91 16.52
CA ASP A 57 -2.04 -6.13 17.67
C ASP A 57 -2.29 -7.62 17.99
N ASN A 58 -1.42 -8.52 17.50
CA ASN A 58 -1.53 -9.98 17.63
C ASN A 58 -2.83 -10.56 17.07
N ASN A 59 -3.39 -9.93 16.05
CA ASN A 59 -4.51 -10.48 15.28
C ASN A 59 -4.01 -11.37 14.13
N TYR A 60 -4.94 -11.82 13.29
CA TYR A 60 -4.59 -12.50 12.05
C TYR A 60 -3.85 -11.54 11.11
N ASP A 61 -2.58 -11.82 10.84
CA ASP A 61 -1.79 -11.07 9.86
C ASP A 61 -2.12 -11.52 8.43
N GLY A 62 -2.96 -10.75 7.75
CA GLY A 62 -3.36 -10.97 6.36
C GLY A 62 -2.45 -10.29 5.34
N SER A 63 -1.20 -9.96 5.71
CA SER A 63 -0.21 -9.32 4.83
C SER A 63 -0.12 -9.97 3.45
N VAL A 64 -0.09 -11.29 3.39
CA VAL A 64 0.09 -12.03 2.13
C VAL A 64 -1.13 -11.84 1.22
N GLU A 65 -2.34 -11.96 1.75
CA GLU A 65 -3.57 -11.76 0.98
C GLU A 65 -3.72 -10.33 0.50
N ILE A 66 -3.36 -9.36 1.34
CA ILE A 66 -3.35 -7.94 0.97
C ILE A 66 -2.37 -7.74 -0.19
N LEU A 67 -1.12 -8.21 -0.07
CA LEU A 67 -0.10 -8.04 -1.11
C LEU A 67 -0.51 -8.68 -2.44
N GLU A 68 -1.04 -9.91 -2.43
CA GLU A 68 -1.53 -10.56 -3.65
C GLU A 68 -2.66 -9.77 -4.30
N ARG A 69 -3.57 -9.20 -3.48
CA ARG A 69 -4.69 -8.42 -3.99
C ARG A 69 -4.26 -7.06 -4.53
N VAL A 70 -3.39 -6.35 -3.81
CA VAL A 70 -2.80 -5.07 -4.23
C VAL A 70 -2.02 -5.23 -5.53
N LYS A 71 -1.22 -6.29 -5.64
CA LYS A 71 -0.50 -6.65 -6.87
C LYS A 71 -1.45 -6.89 -8.04
N CYS A 72 -2.54 -7.65 -7.83
CA CYS A 72 -3.56 -7.86 -8.84
C CYS A 72 -4.18 -6.54 -9.32
N TYR A 73 -4.59 -5.66 -8.39
CA TYR A 73 -5.22 -4.39 -8.73
C TYR A 73 -4.27 -3.45 -9.46
N ASN A 74 -3.03 -3.28 -8.98
CA ASN A 74 -2.03 -2.44 -9.59
C ASN A 74 -1.66 -2.91 -11.02
N HIS A 75 -1.71 -4.21 -11.28
CA HIS A 75 -1.47 -4.76 -12.62
C HIS A 75 -2.67 -4.62 -13.56
N GLN A 76 -3.89 -4.74 -13.03
CA GLN A 76 -5.12 -4.76 -13.84
C GLN A 76 -5.69 -3.37 -14.12
N TYR A 77 -5.51 -2.41 -13.23
CA TYR A 77 -6.20 -1.12 -13.31
C TYR A 77 -5.23 0.05 -13.30
N PRO A 78 -5.20 0.87 -14.37
CA PRO A 78 -4.27 2.02 -14.46
C PRO A 78 -4.57 3.14 -13.46
N ASN A 79 -5.78 3.16 -12.89
CA ASN A 79 -6.20 4.13 -11.86
C ASN A 79 -5.91 3.66 -10.43
N PHE A 80 -5.29 2.50 -10.27
CA PHE A 80 -4.87 1.97 -8.96
C PHE A 80 -3.35 2.15 -8.85
N HIS A 81 -2.93 2.90 -7.84
CA HIS A 81 -1.54 3.26 -7.63
C HIS A 81 -1.06 2.80 -6.27
N VAL A 82 0.19 2.33 -6.23
CA VAL A 82 0.82 1.79 -5.02
C VAL A 82 2.15 2.51 -4.82
N LEU A 83 2.37 3.02 -3.61
CA LEU A 83 3.65 3.57 -3.16
C LEU A 83 4.32 2.59 -2.21
N LEU A 84 5.61 2.83 -1.94
CA LEU A 84 6.43 2.01 -1.07
C LEU A 84 6.45 2.58 0.35
N GLY A 85 6.04 1.77 1.33
CA GLY A 85 6.13 2.09 2.76
C GLY A 85 7.49 1.70 3.35
N ASN A 86 7.75 2.14 4.58
CA ASN A 86 8.99 1.80 5.26
C ASN A 86 9.04 0.33 5.71
N HIS A 87 7.88 -0.30 5.96
CA HIS A 87 7.81 -1.73 6.26
C HIS A 87 8.26 -2.57 5.06
N GLU A 88 7.70 -2.29 3.88
CA GLU A 88 8.10 -3.01 2.66
C GLU A 88 9.55 -2.69 2.27
N TRP A 89 9.98 -1.42 2.37
CA TRP A 89 11.34 -1.03 2.05
C TRP A 89 12.37 -1.79 2.90
N ALA A 90 12.13 -1.93 4.21
CA ALA A 90 13.04 -2.63 5.11
C ALA A 90 13.23 -4.12 4.73
N HIS A 91 12.17 -4.77 4.23
CA HIS A 91 12.28 -6.13 3.69
C HIS A 91 13.00 -6.17 2.35
N LEU A 92 12.67 -5.26 1.43
CA LEU A 92 13.27 -5.24 0.08
C LEU A 92 14.75 -4.88 0.10
N ALA A 93 15.16 -3.97 0.98
CA ALA A 93 16.55 -3.57 1.15
C ALA A 93 17.36 -4.58 1.98
N ASP A 94 16.68 -5.54 2.63
CA ASP A 94 17.26 -6.41 3.65
C ASP A 94 17.87 -5.66 4.85
N GLU A 95 17.51 -4.38 5.04
CA GLU A 95 18.03 -3.48 6.07
C GLU A 95 16.95 -3.07 7.08
N PRO A 96 17.26 -2.95 8.39
CA PRO A 96 16.29 -2.45 9.36
C PRO A 96 16.02 -0.95 9.13
N ALA A 97 14.75 -0.58 9.11
CA ALA A 97 14.33 0.81 9.23
C ALA A 97 13.81 1.04 10.65
N TYR A 98 14.25 2.10 11.33
CA TYR A 98 13.84 2.38 12.70
C TYR A 98 12.89 3.57 12.78
N LYS A 99 11.75 3.37 13.44
CA LYS A 99 10.79 4.42 13.78
C LYS A 99 10.51 4.36 15.28
N MET A 100 10.78 5.46 15.99
CA MET A 100 10.63 5.53 17.46
C MET A 100 11.35 4.39 18.22
N GLY A 101 12.49 3.92 17.70
CA GLY A 101 13.27 2.82 18.28
C GLY A 101 12.78 1.41 17.94
N VAL A 102 11.73 1.28 17.11
CA VAL A 102 11.17 -0.02 16.67
C VAL A 102 11.67 -0.35 15.26
N ASP A 103 12.16 -1.57 15.08
CA ASP A 103 12.57 -2.13 13.78
C ASP A 103 11.34 -2.46 12.93
N GLN A 104 11.17 -1.76 11.82
CA GLN A 104 10.02 -1.87 10.92
C GLN A 104 10.09 -3.10 10.01
N LYS A 105 11.22 -3.84 10.00
CA LYS A 105 11.36 -5.12 9.28
C LYS A 105 10.68 -6.29 10.01
N LYS A 106 10.25 -6.10 11.25
CA LYS A 106 9.64 -7.16 12.08
C LYS A 106 8.21 -6.78 12.45
N SER A 107 7.35 -7.78 12.63
CA SER A 107 6.14 -7.57 13.43
C SER A 107 6.55 -7.30 14.87
N ILE A 108 5.81 -6.43 15.54
CA ILE A 108 6.01 -6.10 16.96
C ILE A 108 5.67 -7.32 17.81
#